data_AF-A0A7S1RV97-F1
#
_entry.id   AF-A0A7S1RV97-F1
#
_cell.length_a   1.000
_cell.length_b   1.000
_cell.length_c   1.000
_cell.angle_alpha   90.00
_cell.angle_beta   90.00
_cell.angle_gamma   90.00
#
_symmetry.space_group_name_H-M   'P 1'
#
loop_
_entity.id
_entity.type
_entity.pdbx_description
1 polymer ?
#
loop_
_entity_poly.entity_id
_entity_poly.type
_entity_poly.pdbx_seq_one_letter_code
_entity_poly.pdbx_strand_id
1 'polypeptide(L)'
;IANYINGRSNCVDASGYYSVCCLNECEPLLGHLEREVGEPDAAPERIAEIVAKLPSATVKAPREMSTELRGRLTEIAGQHGGRVPLHGRLFGEWLHYAYPRECPYPHRSGTTSPMTADEWIAETGGNNLATSAEMQRHVEAAGATGAAAAAGAIEGVP
;
A
#
# COMPACT_ATOMS: atom_id res chain seq x y z
N ILE A 1 -1.47 -8.95 -3.43
CA ILE A 1 -1.77 -8.55 -2.02
C ILE A 1 -2.45 -7.20 -2.11
N ALA A 2 -3.53 -6.93 -1.37
CA ALA A 2 -4.20 -5.63 -1.49
C ALA A 2 -3.44 -4.55 -0.69
N ASN A 3 -3.17 -3.40 -1.31
CA ASN A 3 -2.67 -2.22 -0.62
C ASN A 3 -3.86 -1.29 -0.33
N TYR A 4 -4.37 -1.34 0.90
CA TYR A 4 -5.56 -0.58 1.28
C TYR A 4 -5.27 0.92 1.46
N ILE A 5 -4.07 1.30 1.90
CA ILE A 5 -3.69 2.70 2.15
C ILE A 5 -3.76 3.51 0.85
N ASN A 6 -3.28 2.95 -0.25
CA ASN A 6 -3.33 3.58 -1.57
C ASN A 6 -4.68 3.38 -2.31
N GLY A 7 -5.70 2.86 -1.61
CA GLY A 7 -7.05 2.68 -2.16
C GLY A 7 -7.83 4.00 -2.23
N ARG A 8 -8.80 4.08 -3.16
CA ARG A 8 -9.59 5.30 -3.40
C ARG A 8 -10.44 5.75 -2.21
N SER A 9 -10.76 4.84 -1.30
CA SER A 9 -11.41 5.13 -0.01
C SER A 9 -10.55 5.95 0.94
N ASN A 10 -9.24 6.03 0.71
CA ASN A 10 -8.27 6.82 1.49
C ASN A 10 -7.88 8.11 0.77
N CYS A 11 -8.72 8.57 -0.16
CA CYS A 11 -8.61 9.85 -0.82
C CYS A 11 -9.78 10.75 -0.42
N VAL A 12 -9.51 12.04 -0.32
CA VAL A 12 -10.52 13.08 -0.13
C VAL A 12 -10.63 13.88 -1.42
N ASP A 13 -11.83 14.02 -1.94
CA ASP A 13 -12.08 14.86 -3.12
C ASP A 13 -11.93 16.33 -2.73
N ALA A 14 -10.73 16.88 -2.98
CA ALA A 14 -10.42 18.27 -2.67
C ALA A 14 -11.13 19.23 -3.64
N SER A 15 -11.39 18.77 -4.87
CA SER A 15 -12.21 19.47 -5.86
C SER A 15 -12.82 18.48 -6.85
N GLY A 16 -13.70 18.94 -7.74
CA GLY A 16 -14.21 18.12 -8.85
C GLY A 16 -13.16 17.72 -9.89
N TYR A 17 -11.91 18.20 -9.78
CA TYR A 17 -10.84 17.92 -10.75
C TYR A 17 -9.70 17.05 -10.19
N TYR A 18 -9.52 17.02 -8.87
CA TYR A 18 -8.45 16.24 -8.24
C TYR A 18 -8.81 15.84 -6.80
N SER A 19 -8.28 14.69 -6.40
CA SER A 19 -8.38 14.15 -5.04
C SER A 19 -7.01 14.20 -4.37
N VAL A 20 -7.01 14.38 -3.04
CA VAL A 20 -5.81 14.27 -2.22
C VAL A 20 -5.85 12.92 -1.53
N CYS A 21 -4.85 12.09 -1.78
CA CYS A 21 -4.77 10.73 -1.24
C CYS A 21 -3.75 10.63 -0.11
N CYS A 22 -3.84 9.55 0.66
CA CYS A 22 -2.77 9.14 1.57
C CYS A 22 -1.42 9.02 0.84
N LEU A 23 -0.34 9.20 1.60
CA LEU A 23 1.02 9.11 1.09
C LEU A 23 1.30 7.73 0.50
N ASN A 24 1.88 7.69 -0.70
CA ASN A 24 2.34 6.46 -1.31
C ASN A 24 3.75 6.12 -0.81
N GLU A 25 3.84 5.21 0.15
CA GLU A 25 5.12 4.76 0.73
C GLU A 25 6.07 4.06 -0.27
N CYS A 26 5.57 3.69 -1.45
CA CYS A 26 6.41 3.14 -2.53
C CYS A 26 7.30 4.19 -3.19
N GLU A 27 6.83 5.45 -3.28
CA GLU A 27 7.56 6.54 -3.94
C GLU A 27 8.95 6.79 -3.33
N PRO A 28 9.14 6.90 -2.00
CA PRO A 28 10.47 7.05 -1.43
C PRO A 28 11.36 5.82 -1.65
N LEU A 29 10.79 4.61 -1.73
CA LEU A 29 11.54 3.38 -2.04
C LEU A 29 12.07 3.39 -3.47
N LEU A 30 11.20 3.70 -4.43
CA LEU A 30 11.57 3.85 -5.84
C LEU A 30 12.59 4.98 -6.01
N GLY A 31 12.36 6.13 -5.37
CA GLY A 31 13.29 7.26 -5.40
C GLY A 31 14.66 6.96 -4.80
N HIS A 32 14.74 6.09 -3.77
CA HIS A 32 16.04 5.61 -3.28
C HIS A 32 16.75 4.75 -4.32
N LEU A 33 16.03 3.83 -4.96
CA LEU A 33 16.58 3.00 -6.02
C LEU A 33 17.09 3.83 -7.19
N GLU A 34 16.31 4.82 -7.65
CA GLU A 34 16.69 5.74 -8.71
C GLU A 34 17.99 6.49 -8.39
N ARG A 35 18.16 6.96 -7.14
CA ARG A 35 19.39 7.64 -6.71
C ARG A 35 20.60 6.71 -6.69
N GLU A 36 20.42 5.47 -6.25
CA GLU A 36 21.50 4.46 -6.18
C GLU A 36 21.88 3.88 -7.55
N VAL A 37 20.94 3.90 -8.51
CA VAL A 37 21.13 3.43 -9.88
C VAL A 37 21.68 4.56 -10.77
N GLY A 38 21.08 5.74 -10.72
CA GLY A 38 21.48 6.91 -11.53
C GLY A 38 21.07 6.83 -13.02
N GLU A 39 20.27 5.84 -13.40
CA GLU A 39 19.86 5.51 -14.77
C GLU A 39 18.39 5.03 -14.78
N PRO A 40 17.67 5.11 -15.92
CA PRO A 40 16.27 4.67 -16.03
C PRO A 40 16.10 3.14 -15.98
N ASP A 41 17.19 2.39 -16.05
CA ASP A 41 17.23 0.93 -15.98
C ASP A 41 18.51 0.46 -15.27
N ALA A 42 18.56 -0.81 -14.86
CA ALA A 42 19.74 -1.40 -14.21
C ALA A 42 19.85 -2.91 -14.44
N ALA A 43 21.02 -3.48 -14.17
CA ALA A 43 21.19 -4.93 -14.12
C ALA A 43 20.35 -5.54 -12.97
N PRO A 44 19.75 -6.74 -13.16
CA PRO A 44 18.99 -7.45 -12.12
C PRO A 44 19.71 -7.55 -10.78
N GLU A 45 21.00 -7.88 -10.80
CA GLU A 45 21.82 -8.11 -9.63
C GLU A 45 22.01 -6.80 -8.85
N ARG A 46 22.19 -5.68 -9.55
CA ARG A 46 22.33 -4.36 -8.93
C ARG A 46 21.05 -3.95 -8.20
N ILE A 47 19.88 -4.16 -8.81
CA ILE A 47 18.59 -3.88 -8.17
C ILE A 47 18.41 -4.77 -6.94
N ALA A 48 18.70 -6.06 -7.07
CA ALA A 48 18.60 -7.02 -5.97
C ALA A 48 19.45 -6.61 -4.78
N GLU A 49 20.70 -6.19 -5.01
CA GLU A 49 21.63 -5.74 -3.96
C GLU A 49 21.14 -4.51 -3.21
N ILE A 50 20.59 -3.52 -3.92
CA ILE A 50 20.06 -2.28 -3.32
C ILE A 50 18.81 -2.62 -2.49
N VAL A 51 17.85 -3.32 -3.09
CA VAL A 51 16.56 -3.63 -2.47
C VAL A 51 16.69 -4.61 -1.28
N ALA A 52 17.68 -5.51 -1.31
CA ALA A 52 18.00 -6.36 -0.17
C ALA A 52 18.43 -5.57 1.08
N LYS A 53 18.97 -4.35 0.91
CA LYS A 53 19.48 -3.49 1.98
C LYS A 53 18.53 -2.34 2.34
N LEU A 54 17.46 -2.15 1.56
CA LEU A 54 16.53 -1.03 1.72
C LEU A 54 15.37 -1.42 2.67
N PRO A 55 15.30 -0.86 3.89
CA PRO A 55 14.20 -1.12 4.82
C PRO A 55 12.95 -0.31 4.45
N SER A 56 11.81 -0.75 4.98
CA SER A 56 10.56 0.02 5.02
C SER A 56 9.89 -0.13 6.38
N ALA A 57 8.72 0.48 6.58
CA ALA A 57 7.93 0.30 7.79
C ALA A 57 7.58 -1.17 8.06
N THR A 58 7.51 -1.99 6.99
CA THR A 58 7.01 -3.36 7.06
C THR A 58 8.01 -4.43 6.67
N VAL A 59 9.07 -4.05 5.95
CA VAL A 59 10.12 -4.93 5.48
C VAL A 59 11.41 -4.60 6.22
N LYS A 60 11.93 -5.57 6.96
CA LYS A 60 13.24 -5.46 7.62
C LYS A 60 14.36 -5.65 6.59
N ALA A 61 15.43 -4.88 6.75
CA ALA A 61 16.66 -5.02 5.97
C ALA A 61 17.88 -4.95 6.90
N PRO A 62 19.02 -5.57 6.54
CA PRO A 62 19.25 -6.35 5.33
C PRO A 62 18.48 -7.68 5.33
N ARG A 63 18.07 -8.15 4.15
CA ARG A 63 17.34 -9.41 3.96
C ARG A 63 17.89 -10.20 2.78
N GLU A 64 17.78 -11.52 2.88
CA GLU A 64 17.97 -12.39 1.72
C GLU A 64 16.77 -12.32 0.80
N MET A 65 17.02 -12.12 -0.49
CA MET A 65 15.96 -12.05 -1.48
C MET A 65 15.61 -13.45 -1.99
N SER A 66 14.33 -13.79 -2.13
CA SER A 66 13.93 -15.13 -2.55
C SER A 66 14.39 -15.45 -3.99
N THR A 67 14.52 -16.74 -4.30
CA THR A 67 14.87 -17.22 -5.64
C THR A 67 13.88 -16.74 -6.69
N GLU A 68 12.61 -16.67 -6.34
CA GLU A 68 11.52 -16.24 -7.22
C GLU A 68 11.65 -14.74 -7.52
N LEU A 69 11.88 -13.89 -6.52
CA LEU A 69 12.06 -12.45 -6.73
C LEU A 69 13.29 -12.16 -7.60
N ARG A 70 14.40 -12.88 -7.40
CA ARG A 70 15.59 -12.76 -8.26
C ARG A 70 15.28 -13.19 -9.69
N GLY A 71 14.65 -14.35 -9.85
CA GLY A 71 14.26 -14.89 -11.16
C GLY A 71 13.35 -13.95 -11.95
N ARG A 72 12.39 -13.28 -11.28
CA ARG A 72 11.54 -12.28 -11.93
C ARG A 72 12.30 -11.07 -12.46
N LEU A 73 13.34 -10.58 -11.77
CA LEU A 73 14.18 -9.52 -12.32
C LEU A 73 14.92 -9.99 -13.58
N THR A 74 15.45 -11.22 -13.57
CA THR A 74 16.11 -11.83 -14.73
C THR A 74 15.15 -11.98 -15.91
N GLU A 75 13.90 -12.40 -15.67
CA GLU A 75 12.86 -12.50 -16.71
C GLU A 75 12.53 -11.13 -17.33
N ILE A 76 12.41 -10.08 -16.50
CA ILE A 76 12.18 -8.71 -16.98
C ILE A 76 13.36 -8.25 -17.83
N ALA A 77 14.59 -8.46 -17.35
CA ALA A 77 15.80 -8.12 -18.09
C ALA A 77 15.91 -8.85 -19.44
N GLY A 78 15.53 -10.12 -19.50
CA GLY A 78 15.52 -10.91 -20.74
C GLY A 78 14.65 -10.29 -21.85
N GLN A 79 13.60 -9.55 -21.48
CA GLN A 79 12.73 -8.85 -22.42
C GLN A 79 13.23 -7.44 -22.79
N HIS A 80 14.25 -6.92 -22.11
CA HIS A 80 14.69 -5.52 -22.18
C HIS A 80 16.22 -5.42 -22.28
N GLY A 81 16.83 -6.22 -23.17
CA GLY A 81 18.26 -6.10 -23.49
C GLY A 81 19.21 -6.41 -22.33
N GLY A 82 18.77 -7.25 -21.37
CA GLY A 82 19.56 -7.61 -20.19
C GLY A 82 19.46 -6.61 -19.03
N ARG A 83 18.59 -5.60 -19.13
CA ARG A 83 18.42 -4.56 -18.11
C ARG A 83 16.96 -4.45 -17.70
N VAL A 84 16.71 -4.02 -16.47
CA VAL A 84 15.35 -3.89 -15.91
C VAL A 84 14.96 -2.42 -15.92
N PRO A 85 13.95 -2.00 -16.70
CA PRO A 85 13.44 -0.63 -16.68
C PRO A 85 12.70 -0.33 -15.37
N LEU A 86 13.09 0.74 -14.68
CA LEU A 86 12.58 1.08 -13.33
C LEU A 86 11.14 1.63 -13.34
N HIS A 87 10.64 2.10 -14.47
CA HIS A 87 9.29 2.68 -14.60
C HIS A 87 8.33 1.77 -15.36
N GLY A 88 8.72 0.52 -15.64
CA GLY A 88 7.87 -0.45 -16.33
C GLY A 88 6.84 -1.10 -15.41
N ARG A 89 5.67 -1.47 -15.97
CA ARG A 89 4.62 -2.19 -15.23
C ARG A 89 5.13 -3.46 -14.54
N LEU A 90 5.98 -4.23 -15.23
CA LEU A 90 6.54 -5.47 -14.68
C LEU A 90 7.46 -5.22 -13.49
N PHE A 91 8.22 -4.13 -13.50
CA PHE A 91 9.07 -3.77 -12.38
C PHE A 91 8.24 -3.25 -11.19
N GLY A 92 7.19 -2.45 -11.45
CA GLY A 92 6.23 -2.08 -10.40
C GLY A 92 5.56 -3.29 -9.76
N GLU A 93 5.25 -4.32 -10.56
CA GLU A 93 4.70 -5.59 -10.08
C GLU A 93 5.71 -6.34 -9.22
N TRP A 94 6.99 -6.34 -9.64
CA TRP A 94 8.07 -6.88 -8.83
C TRP A 94 8.24 -6.13 -7.48
N LEU A 95 8.21 -4.79 -7.50
CA LEU A 95 8.25 -3.97 -6.29
C LEU A 95 7.08 -4.25 -5.36
N HIS A 96 5.88 -4.47 -5.89
CA HIS A 96 4.72 -4.90 -5.09
C HIS A 96 5.01 -6.19 -4.32
N TYR A 97 5.66 -7.19 -4.93
CA TYR A 97 6.01 -8.42 -4.22
C TYR A 97 7.19 -8.25 -3.26
N ALA A 98 8.11 -7.32 -3.55
CA ALA A 98 9.21 -7.00 -2.66
C ALA A 98 8.79 -6.17 -1.42
N TYR A 99 7.76 -5.32 -1.58
CA TYR A 99 7.19 -4.42 -0.56
C TYR A 99 5.65 -4.39 -0.62
N PRO A 100 4.95 -5.44 -0.16
CA PRO A 100 3.51 -5.59 -0.43
C PRO A 100 2.59 -4.57 0.26
N ARG A 101 3.06 -3.94 1.33
CA ARG A 101 2.28 -2.96 2.09
C ARG A 101 2.56 -1.52 1.68
N GLU A 102 3.74 -1.27 1.11
CA GLU A 102 4.16 0.04 0.63
C GLU A 102 3.80 0.23 -0.84
N CYS A 103 4.06 -0.79 -1.68
CA CYS A 103 3.91 -0.70 -3.12
C CYS A 103 2.57 -1.28 -3.59
N PRO A 104 1.71 -0.50 -4.29
CA PRO A 104 0.46 -1.01 -4.85
C PRO A 104 0.73 -1.91 -6.07
N TYR A 105 -0.17 -2.87 -6.30
CA TYR A 105 -0.08 -3.72 -7.49
C TYR A 105 -0.45 -2.92 -8.75
N PRO A 106 0.39 -2.91 -9.81
CA PRO A 106 0.11 -2.13 -11.01
C PRO A 106 -0.85 -2.89 -11.94
N HIS A 107 -2.14 -2.67 -11.73
CA HIS A 107 -3.19 -3.17 -12.61
C HIS A 107 -3.04 -2.63 -14.03
N ARG A 108 -3.55 -3.39 -15.01
CA ARG A 108 -3.60 -2.90 -16.39
C ARG A 108 -4.59 -1.73 -16.48
N SER A 109 -4.23 -0.70 -17.23
CA SER A 109 -5.10 0.44 -17.47
C SER A 109 -6.46 -0.02 -18.01
N GLY A 110 -7.54 0.49 -17.42
CA GLY A 110 -8.91 0.15 -17.80
C GLY A 110 -9.44 -1.18 -17.23
N THR A 111 -8.67 -1.92 -16.43
CA THR A 111 -9.17 -3.17 -15.81
C THR A 111 -9.69 -3.02 -14.39
N THR A 112 -9.65 -1.80 -13.82
CA THR A 112 -10.14 -1.50 -12.48
C THR A 112 -11.19 -0.40 -12.53
N SER A 113 -12.17 -0.49 -11.64
CA SER A 113 -13.16 0.58 -11.39
C SER A 113 -13.13 0.94 -9.90
N PRO A 114 -12.10 1.65 -9.43
CA PRO A 114 -12.02 2.07 -8.04
C PRO A 114 -13.06 3.16 -7.76
N MET A 115 -13.90 2.96 -6.75
CA MET A 115 -14.97 3.89 -6.38
C MET A 115 -14.80 4.37 -4.93
N THR A 116 -15.24 5.59 -4.65
CA THR A 116 -15.46 6.07 -3.27
C THR A 116 -16.74 5.48 -2.71
N ALA A 117 -16.92 5.58 -1.39
CA ALA A 117 -18.17 5.20 -0.75
C ALA A 117 -19.35 6.01 -1.30
N ASP A 118 -19.17 7.32 -1.48
CA ASP A 118 -20.21 8.22 -2.00
C ASP A 118 -20.60 7.88 -3.44
N GLU A 119 -19.63 7.58 -4.31
CA GLU A 119 -19.90 7.13 -5.67
C GLU A 119 -20.65 5.79 -5.68
N TRP A 120 -20.27 4.86 -4.81
CA TRP A 120 -20.95 3.57 -4.71
C TRP A 120 -22.40 3.73 -4.23
N ILE A 121 -22.67 4.62 -3.27
CA ILE A 121 -24.03 4.94 -2.80
C ILE A 121 -24.84 5.57 -3.93
N ALA A 122 -24.25 6.52 -4.66
CA ALA A 122 -24.92 7.20 -5.78
C ALA A 122 -25.26 6.24 -6.93
N GLU A 123 -24.39 5.28 -7.24
CA GLU A 123 -24.59 4.34 -8.34
C GLU A 123 -25.53 3.19 -7.97
N THR A 124 -25.40 2.62 -6.78
CA THR A 124 -26.14 1.42 -6.38
C THR A 124 -27.46 1.72 -5.66
N GLY A 125 -27.64 2.94 -5.15
CA GLY A 125 -28.76 3.30 -4.28
C GLY A 125 -28.72 2.62 -2.91
N GLY A 126 -27.63 1.91 -2.58
CA GLY A 126 -27.46 1.26 -1.28
C GLY A 126 -27.15 2.27 -0.19
N ASN A 127 -27.88 2.21 0.94
CA ASN A 127 -27.59 3.04 2.10
C ASN A 127 -26.84 2.23 3.16
N ASN A 128 -25.50 2.26 3.10
CA ASN A 128 -24.62 1.66 4.11
C ASN A 128 -24.19 2.67 5.18
N LEU A 129 -24.82 3.84 5.23
CA LEU A 129 -24.54 4.84 6.27
C LEU A 129 -25.27 4.47 7.55
N ALA A 130 -24.53 4.41 8.65
CA ALA A 130 -25.11 4.23 9.97
C ALA A 130 -26.02 5.42 10.31
N THR A 131 -27.20 5.14 10.86
CA THR A 131 -28.10 6.17 11.38
C THR A 131 -27.47 6.86 12.59
N SER A 132 -27.88 8.09 12.89
CA SER A 132 -27.43 8.79 14.10
C SER A 132 -27.71 7.99 15.37
N ALA A 133 -28.83 7.26 15.42
CA ALA A 133 -29.17 6.38 16.53
C ALA A 133 -28.23 5.16 16.63
N GLU A 134 -27.85 4.56 15.51
CA GLU A 134 -26.84 3.49 15.49
C GLU A 134 -25.47 3.98 15.95
N MET A 135 -25.01 5.11 15.40
CA MET A 135 -23.74 5.73 15.81
C MET A 135 -23.72 6.03 17.31
N GLN A 136 -24.80 6.62 17.84
CA GLN A 136 -24.94 6.93 19.26
C GLN A 136 -24.90 5.67 20.13
N ARG A 137 -25.61 4.60 19.74
CA ARG A 137 -25.55 3.30 20.46
C ARG A 137 -24.13 2.74 20.54
N HIS A 138 -23.35 2.86 19.47
CA HIS A 138 -21.96 2.39 19.45
C HIS A 138 -21.05 3.24 20.37
N VAL A 139 -21.24 4.57 20.39
CA VAL A 139 -20.51 5.47 21.31
C VAL A 139 -20.82 5.13 22.76
N GLU A 140 -22.09 4.92 23.09
CA GLU A 140 -22.53 4.57 24.44
C GLU A 140 -22.00 3.20 24.88
N ALA A 141 -22.05 2.20 23.99
CA ALA A 141 -21.50 0.86 24.26
C ALA A 141 -19.97 0.88 24.44
N ALA A 142 -19.25 1.68 23.65
CA ALA A 142 -17.80 1.88 23.80
C ALA A 142 -17.46 2.59 25.11
N GLY A 143 -18.24 3.59 25.51
CA GLY A 143 -18.10 4.26 26.81
C GLY A 143 -18.33 3.31 27.99
N ALA A 144 -19.33 2.43 27.90
CA ALA A 144 -19.62 1.43 28.93
C ALA A 144 -18.53 0.36 29.06
N THR A 145 -17.93 -0.08 27.94
CA THR A 145 -16.81 -1.03 27.95
C THR A 145 -15.50 -0.38 28.42
N GLY A 146 -15.23 0.87 28.06
CA GLY A 146 -14.10 1.64 28.59
C GLY A 146 -14.22 1.90 30.10
N ALA A 147 -15.41 2.20 30.60
CA ALA A 147 -15.68 2.36 32.02
C ALA A 147 -15.54 1.03 32.80
N ALA A 148 -15.98 -0.10 32.22
CA ALA A 148 -15.81 -1.42 32.82
C ALA A 148 -14.32 -1.86 32.85
N ALA A 149 -13.55 -1.57 31.80
CA ALA A 149 -12.11 -1.85 31.76
C ALA A 149 -11.31 -0.98 32.76
N ALA A 150 -11.68 0.30 32.90
CA ALA A 150 -11.07 1.20 33.90
C ALA A 150 -11.43 0.80 35.34
N ALA A 151 -12.65 0.31 35.59
CA ALA A 151 -13.07 -0.20 36.88
C ALA A 151 -12.41 -1.54 37.26
N GLY A 152 -12.06 -2.40 36.28
CA GLY A 152 -11.32 -3.65 36.53
C GLY A 152 -9.82 -3.47 36.79
N ALA A 153 -9.23 -2.33 36.38
CA ALA A 153 -7.81 -2.06 36.57
C ALA A 153 -7.44 -1.51 37.97
N ILE A 154 -8.44 -1.10 38.77
CA ILE A 154 -8.23 -0.52 40.11
C ILE A 154 -8.33 -1.53 41.27
N GLU A 155 -8.69 -2.80 41.04
CA GLU A 155 -8.71 -3.85 42.07
C GLU A 155 -7.46 -4.76 42.09
N GLY A 156 -6.40 -4.40 41.36
CA GLY A 156 -5.25 -5.29 41.10
C GLY A 156 -3.87 -4.77 41.50
N VAL A 157 -3.75 -3.81 42.42
CA VAL A 157 -2.44 -3.34 42.91
C VAL A 157 -2.37 -3.53 44.44
N PRO A 158 -1.48 -4.43 44.95
CA PRO A 158 -1.26 -4.58 46.38
C PRO A 158 -0.56 -3.37 47.01
#